data_AF-A0A0R2C8J0-F1
#
_entry.id   AF-A0A0R2C8J0-F1
#
_cell.length_a   1.000
_cell.length_b   1.000
_cell.length_c   1.000
_cell.angle_alpha   90.00
_cell.angle_beta   90.00
_cell.angle_gamma   90.00
#
_symmetry.space_group_name_H-M   'P 1'
#
loop_
_entity.id
_entity.type
_entity.pdbx_description
1 polymer ?
#
loop_
_entity_poly.entity_id
_entity_poly.type
_entity_poly.pdbx_seq_one_letter_code
_entity_poly.pdbx_strand_id
1 'polypeptide(L)'
;MSYEETYQKHPDPAVRRAAFRQFSATLARYQHTFATAYLGQVTREKAAATLRGYDSVIDFLLADQEVPRPLFDRQIDVLMNRLAPVMRRYVRHVAQVRGLDHLEYTDLQIDIDPDFAPQYTRADATTIVEQATAVLGPDYQQLMHQALTQRWVDCAPNVGKDSGAYTEMPYGVHPYIMMTWTDTLPALDTLIHELGHVGQMHYSADANPALTWVMPIYHCEAPSTFNELLLTRYLTQQATDNPRLQRFALSRLLSDTYFHNCVTHLLEAAFQREVYTLIDRGESFDAARLDKLKLQVLRQFWGDTVDLTGAETTWMRQDHYYLGLYSYSYSASLTIATQVWQDLEHDQSSTVQRWRKFLALGDSADPVAAAAVAGVDVTTDAPLQHMVDFLDGTERRIEQLSTTIAQQ
;
A
#
# COMPACT_ATOMS: atom_id res chain seq x y z
N MET A 1 -23.49 3.32 -3.70
CA MET A 1 -22.68 2.72 -2.62
C MET A 1 -22.02 1.50 -3.21
N SER A 2 -20.69 1.52 -3.32
CA SER A 2 -19.89 0.41 -3.86
C SER A 2 -19.77 -0.71 -2.83
N TYR A 3 -19.38 -1.91 -3.27
CA TYR A 3 -19.11 -3.03 -2.37
C TYR A 3 -17.89 -2.72 -1.47
N GLU A 4 -16.82 -2.21 -2.08
CA GLU A 4 -15.53 -1.96 -1.45
C GLU A 4 -15.59 -0.90 -0.35
N GLU A 5 -16.32 0.22 -0.57
CA GLU A 5 -16.34 1.33 0.39
C GLU A 5 -17.32 1.09 1.54
N THR A 6 -18.44 0.40 1.28
CA THR A 6 -19.55 0.32 2.24
C THR A 6 -19.69 -1.06 2.87
N TYR A 7 -19.66 -2.12 2.07
CA TYR A 7 -20.08 -3.44 2.52
C TYR A 7 -18.92 -4.36 2.89
N GLN A 8 -17.74 -4.18 2.31
CA GLN A 8 -16.55 -4.99 2.57
C GLN A 8 -16.06 -4.87 4.01
N LYS A 9 -16.14 -3.67 4.60
CA LYS A 9 -15.70 -3.40 5.99
C LYS A 9 -16.85 -3.36 7.01
N HIS A 10 -18.09 -3.67 6.59
CA HIS A 10 -19.27 -3.56 7.45
C HIS A 10 -19.10 -4.41 8.73
N PRO A 11 -19.47 -3.94 9.95
CA PRO A 11 -19.17 -4.67 11.18
C PRO A 11 -19.95 -5.99 11.33
N ASP A 12 -21.15 -6.10 10.77
CA ASP A 12 -21.96 -7.33 10.78
C ASP A 12 -21.48 -8.35 9.72
N PRO A 13 -21.04 -9.57 10.12
CA PRO A 13 -20.64 -10.63 9.19
C PRO A 13 -21.75 -11.04 8.22
N ALA A 14 -23.02 -11.04 8.63
CA ALA A 14 -24.12 -11.42 7.77
C ALA A 14 -24.24 -10.48 6.57
N VAL A 15 -24.10 -9.18 6.82
CA VAL A 15 -24.10 -8.14 5.77
C VAL A 15 -22.87 -8.29 4.87
N ARG A 16 -21.65 -8.37 5.44
CA ARG A 16 -20.41 -8.52 4.65
C ARG A 16 -20.45 -9.74 3.73
N ARG A 17 -20.81 -10.90 4.28
CA ARG A 17 -20.83 -12.18 3.54
C ARG A 17 -21.92 -12.20 2.48
N ALA A 18 -23.10 -11.63 2.76
CA ALA A 18 -24.16 -11.48 1.76
C ALA A 18 -23.73 -10.56 0.60
N ALA A 19 -23.11 -9.43 0.92
CA ALA A 19 -22.60 -8.50 -0.07
C ALA A 19 -21.50 -9.13 -0.94
N PHE A 20 -20.56 -9.85 -0.33
CA PHE A 20 -19.50 -10.54 -1.07
C PHE A 20 -20.05 -11.63 -1.98
N ARG A 21 -21.01 -12.45 -1.52
CA ARG A 21 -21.65 -13.46 -2.38
C ARG A 21 -22.32 -12.81 -3.60
N GLN A 22 -23.04 -11.71 -3.40
CA GLN A 22 -23.68 -10.99 -4.51
C GLN A 22 -22.65 -10.37 -5.45
N PHE A 23 -21.59 -9.79 -4.90
CA PHE A 23 -20.50 -9.20 -5.65
C PHE A 23 -19.77 -10.25 -6.50
N SER A 24 -19.32 -11.35 -5.90
CA SER A 24 -18.63 -12.45 -6.62
C SER A 24 -19.55 -13.12 -7.65
N ALA A 25 -20.83 -13.31 -7.35
CA ALA A 25 -21.80 -13.82 -8.33
C ALA A 25 -21.98 -12.87 -9.52
N THR A 26 -21.88 -11.56 -9.29
CA THR A 26 -21.95 -10.56 -10.36
C THR A 26 -20.69 -10.61 -11.22
N LEU A 27 -19.50 -10.64 -10.62
CA LEU A 27 -18.23 -10.79 -11.35
C LEU A 27 -18.21 -12.09 -12.19
N ALA A 28 -18.66 -13.21 -11.62
CA ALA A 28 -18.70 -14.50 -12.31
C ALA A 28 -19.51 -14.47 -13.62
N ARG A 29 -20.50 -13.57 -13.76
CA ARG A 29 -21.25 -13.40 -15.01
C ARG A 29 -20.42 -12.79 -16.13
N TYR A 30 -19.40 -12.01 -15.80
CA TYR A 30 -18.56 -11.28 -16.76
C TYR A 30 -17.16 -11.88 -16.92
N GLN A 31 -16.83 -12.93 -16.17
CA GLN A 31 -15.48 -13.51 -16.09
C GLN A 31 -14.85 -13.87 -17.43
N HIS A 32 -15.63 -14.35 -18.40
CA HIS A 32 -15.11 -14.69 -19.72
C HIS A 32 -14.74 -13.45 -20.55
N THR A 33 -15.48 -12.36 -20.40
CA THR A 33 -15.17 -11.07 -21.03
C THR A 33 -13.91 -10.46 -20.41
N PHE A 34 -13.83 -10.43 -19.08
CA PHE A 34 -12.63 -9.96 -18.37
C PHE A 34 -11.39 -10.80 -18.73
N ALA A 35 -11.52 -12.13 -18.75
CA ALA A 35 -10.41 -13.01 -19.11
C ALA A 35 -9.94 -12.77 -20.55
N THR A 36 -10.87 -12.55 -21.49
CA THR A 36 -10.54 -12.26 -22.89
C THR A 36 -9.83 -10.92 -23.04
N ALA A 37 -10.33 -9.87 -22.37
CA ALA A 37 -9.73 -8.54 -22.39
C ALA A 37 -8.31 -8.58 -21.79
N TYR A 38 -8.16 -9.25 -20.65
CA TYR A 38 -6.88 -9.40 -19.97
C TYR A 38 -5.89 -10.25 -20.78
N LEU A 39 -6.33 -11.34 -21.41
CA LEU A 39 -5.50 -12.10 -22.34
C LEU A 39 -5.00 -11.23 -23.51
N GLY A 40 -5.86 -10.36 -24.03
CA GLY A 40 -5.48 -9.38 -25.06
C GLY A 40 -4.37 -8.44 -24.59
N GLN A 41 -4.46 -7.92 -23.37
CA GLN A 41 -3.44 -7.07 -22.76
C GLN A 41 -2.08 -7.78 -22.67
N VAL A 42 -2.02 -8.94 -22.01
CA VAL A 42 -0.75 -9.64 -21.75
C VAL A 42 -0.15 -10.23 -23.02
N THR A 43 -0.97 -10.60 -24.00
CA THR A 43 -0.50 -11.05 -25.32
C THR A 43 0.09 -9.88 -26.11
N ARG A 44 -0.50 -8.68 -26.01
CA ARG A 44 0.06 -7.46 -26.61
C ARG A 44 1.42 -7.14 -26.01
N GLU A 45 1.55 -7.23 -24.69
CA GLU A 45 2.82 -7.04 -23.98
C GLU A 45 3.85 -8.09 -24.39
N LYS A 46 3.46 -9.37 -24.51
CA LYS A 46 4.33 -10.43 -25.03
C LYS A 46 4.81 -10.16 -26.45
N ALA A 47 3.90 -9.77 -27.35
CA ALA A 47 4.25 -9.43 -28.72
C ALA A 47 5.24 -8.25 -28.75
N ALA A 48 5.01 -7.22 -27.94
CA ALA A 48 5.91 -6.07 -27.81
C ALA A 48 7.28 -6.46 -27.26
N ALA A 49 7.34 -7.32 -26.24
CA ALA A 49 8.57 -7.87 -25.67
C ALA A 49 9.38 -8.60 -26.76
N THR A 50 8.75 -9.54 -27.47
CA THR A 50 9.40 -10.31 -28.54
C THR A 50 9.90 -9.42 -29.68
N LEU A 51 9.08 -8.45 -30.14
CA LEU A 51 9.50 -7.50 -31.19
C LEU A 51 10.70 -6.64 -30.78
N ARG A 52 10.88 -6.40 -29.47
CA ARG A 52 12.02 -5.68 -28.90
C ARG A 52 13.18 -6.58 -28.50
N GLY A 53 13.11 -7.87 -28.79
CA GLY A 53 14.19 -8.84 -28.55
C GLY A 53 14.23 -9.41 -27.13
N TYR A 54 13.16 -9.27 -26.34
CA TYR A 54 13.03 -9.90 -25.03
C TYR A 54 12.34 -11.26 -25.12
N ASP A 55 12.93 -12.25 -24.47
CA ASP A 55 12.33 -13.59 -24.34
C ASP A 55 11.21 -13.64 -23.30
N SER A 56 11.20 -12.69 -22.37
CA SER A 56 10.36 -12.68 -21.16
C SER A 56 9.60 -11.36 -21.05
N VAL A 57 8.28 -11.43 -20.82
CA VAL A 57 7.46 -10.22 -20.61
C VAL A 57 7.91 -9.48 -19.36
N ILE A 58 8.27 -10.23 -18.32
CA ILE A 58 8.74 -9.65 -17.04
C ILE A 58 10.02 -8.84 -17.27
N ASP A 59 11.00 -9.40 -17.97
CA ASP A 59 12.27 -8.71 -18.24
C ASP A 59 12.05 -7.47 -19.13
N PHE A 60 11.13 -7.55 -20.09
CA PHE A 60 10.73 -6.39 -20.90
C PHE A 60 10.09 -5.28 -20.05
N LEU A 61 9.17 -5.60 -19.15
CA LEU A 61 8.47 -4.62 -18.32
C LEU A 61 9.35 -4.02 -17.22
N LEU A 62 10.36 -4.75 -16.74
CA LEU A 62 11.33 -4.26 -15.77
C LEU A 62 12.43 -3.39 -16.40
N ALA A 63 12.68 -3.52 -17.71
CA ALA A 63 13.76 -2.79 -18.39
C ALA A 63 13.58 -1.27 -18.30
N ASP A 64 12.38 -0.76 -18.60
CA ASP A 64 12.07 0.68 -18.50
C ASP A 64 12.04 1.18 -17.05
N GLN A 65 11.96 0.27 -16.07
CA GLN A 65 12.06 0.60 -14.63
C GLN A 65 13.50 0.55 -14.12
N GLU A 66 14.45 0.07 -14.93
CA GLU A 66 15.84 -0.21 -14.55
C GLU A 66 15.96 -1.16 -13.33
N VAL A 67 14.99 -2.07 -13.19
CA VAL A 67 14.94 -3.01 -12.06
C VAL A 67 15.47 -4.38 -12.49
N PRO A 68 16.52 -4.91 -11.84
CA PRO A 68 16.96 -6.27 -12.11
C PRO A 68 15.88 -7.29 -11.71
N ARG A 69 15.61 -8.28 -12.57
CA ARG A 69 14.66 -9.37 -12.28
C ARG A 69 14.87 -10.07 -10.92
N PRO A 70 16.12 -10.37 -10.47
CA PRO A 70 16.33 -10.94 -9.15
C PRO A 70 15.79 -10.09 -7.99
N LEU A 71 15.75 -8.75 -8.15
CA LEU A 71 15.20 -7.82 -7.17
C LEU A 71 13.68 -8.01 -7.06
N PHE A 72 12.98 -8.01 -8.20
CA PHE A 72 11.54 -8.24 -8.33
C PHE A 72 11.12 -9.60 -7.78
N ASP A 73 11.81 -10.67 -8.20
CA ASP A 73 11.46 -12.03 -7.79
C ASP A 73 11.64 -12.22 -6.27
N ARG A 74 12.73 -11.71 -5.72
CA ARG A 74 13.01 -11.79 -4.28
C ARG A 74 12.05 -10.97 -3.43
N GLN A 75 11.63 -9.79 -3.90
CA GLN A 75 10.59 -8.99 -3.25
C GLN A 75 9.34 -9.83 -3.01
N ILE A 76 8.87 -10.52 -4.06
CA ILE A 76 7.69 -11.38 -3.99
C ILE A 76 7.95 -12.60 -3.09
N ASP A 77 9.06 -13.32 -3.31
CA ASP A 77 9.32 -14.59 -2.64
C ASP A 77 9.53 -14.44 -1.13
N VAL A 78 10.31 -13.43 -0.73
CA VAL A 78 10.59 -13.17 0.70
C VAL A 78 9.31 -12.77 1.41
N LEU A 79 8.51 -11.86 0.86
CA LEU A 79 7.29 -11.40 1.52
C LEU A 79 6.19 -12.47 1.53
N MET A 80 5.98 -13.19 0.43
CA MET A 80 5.02 -14.30 0.38
C MET A 80 5.30 -15.37 1.44
N ASN A 81 6.56 -15.55 1.83
CA ASN A 81 6.96 -16.51 2.85
C ASN A 81 6.98 -15.90 4.26
N ARG A 82 7.68 -14.78 4.46
CA ARG A 82 8.00 -14.22 5.78
C ARG A 82 6.90 -13.33 6.35
N LEU A 83 6.17 -12.59 5.50
CA LEU A 83 5.07 -11.73 5.94
C LEU A 83 3.78 -12.53 6.20
N ALA A 84 3.56 -13.62 5.45
CA ALA A 84 2.36 -14.45 5.57
C ALA A 84 2.05 -14.92 7.02
N PRO A 85 3.00 -15.48 7.80
CA PRO A 85 2.76 -15.87 9.19
C PRO A 85 2.32 -14.70 10.10
N VAL A 86 2.89 -13.51 9.90
CA VAL A 86 2.55 -12.31 10.68
C VAL A 86 1.12 -11.89 10.40
N MET A 87 0.75 -11.79 9.12
CA MET A 87 -0.60 -11.37 8.72
C MET A 87 -1.66 -12.41 9.09
N ARG A 88 -1.34 -13.71 9.02
CA ARG A 88 -2.23 -14.78 9.51
C ARG A 88 -2.49 -14.66 11.01
N ARG A 89 -1.48 -14.28 11.81
CA ARG A 89 -1.64 -14.08 13.26
C ARG A 89 -2.50 -12.86 13.53
N TYR A 90 -2.23 -11.74 12.84
CA TYR A 90 -3.03 -10.53 12.94
C TYR A 90 -4.52 -10.77 12.68
N VAL A 91 -4.88 -11.41 11.55
CA VAL A 91 -6.30 -11.63 11.22
C VAL A 91 -6.98 -12.62 12.18
N ARG A 92 -6.25 -13.59 12.74
CA ARG A 92 -6.78 -14.47 13.81
C ARG A 92 -7.06 -13.68 15.08
N HIS A 93 -6.15 -12.79 15.47
CA HIS A 93 -6.35 -11.91 16.62
C HIS A 93 -7.58 -11.01 16.42
N VAL A 94 -7.73 -10.41 15.23
CA VAL A 94 -8.93 -9.64 14.88
C VAL A 94 -10.18 -10.50 14.99
N ALA A 95 -10.20 -11.73 14.44
CA ALA A 95 -11.33 -12.65 14.58
C ALA A 95 -11.67 -12.97 16.04
N GLN A 96 -10.66 -13.21 16.89
CA GLN A 96 -10.86 -13.48 18.31
C GLN A 96 -11.49 -12.29 19.02
N VAL A 97 -10.98 -11.08 18.80
CA VAL A 97 -11.54 -9.84 19.37
C VAL A 97 -12.98 -9.62 18.89
N ARG A 98 -13.28 -9.99 17.64
CA ARG A 98 -14.60 -9.83 17.02
C ARG A 98 -15.55 -11.00 17.27
N GLY A 99 -15.13 -12.03 18.00
CA GLY A 99 -15.95 -13.21 18.31
C GLY A 99 -16.36 -14.04 17.09
N LEU A 100 -15.48 -14.13 16.08
CA LEU A 100 -15.73 -14.93 14.88
C LEU A 100 -15.22 -16.36 15.08
N ASP A 101 -16.10 -17.35 14.89
CA ASP A 101 -15.76 -18.78 15.02
C ASP A 101 -14.85 -19.26 13.88
N HIS A 102 -14.97 -18.66 12.70
CA HIS A 102 -14.15 -18.94 11.52
C HIS A 102 -13.90 -17.68 10.71
N LEU A 103 -12.73 -17.61 10.09
CA LEU A 103 -12.31 -16.52 9.21
C LEU A 103 -12.68 -16.84 7.76
N GLU A 104 -13.50 -16.00 7.13
CA GLU A 104 -13.71 -16.02 5.68
C GLU A 104 -12.86 -14.94 5.00
N TYR A 105 -12.68 -15.03 3.67
CA TYR A 105 -12.01 -13.99 2.88
C TYR A 105 -12.56 -12.58 3.13
N THR A 106 -13.85 -12.46 3.44
CA THR A 106 -14.54 -11.20 3.75
C THR A 106 -14.15 -10.59 5.10
N ASP A 107 -13.46 -11.34 5.94
CA ASP A 107 -13.09 -10.93 7.30
C ASP A 107 -11.65 -10.36 7.35
N LEU A 108 -10.94 -10.37 6.23
CA LEU A 108 -9.54 -9.93 6.13
C LEU A 108 -9.30 -8.43 6.37
N GLN A 109 -10.32 -7.59 6.15
CA GLN A 109 -10.21 -6.13 6.20
C GLN A 109 -11.17 -5.48 7.20
N ILE A 110 -11.67 -6.26 8.17
CA ILE A 110 -12.54 -5.68 9.20
C ILE A 110 -11.72 -4.95 10.25
N ASP A 111 -12.35 -3.94 10.83
CA ASP A 111 -11.77 -3.19 11.94
C ASP A 111 -11.71 -4.05 13.20
N ILE A 112 -10.59 -3.96 13.92
CA ILE A 112 -10.47 -4.62 15.23
C ILE A 112 -11.44 -4.02 16.26
N ASP A 113 -11.81 -2.74 16.10
CA ASP A 113 -12.64 -1.98 17.03
C ASP A 113 -13.56 -1.02 16.25
N PRO A 114 -14.65 -1.52 15.63
CA PRO A 114 -15.52 -0.72 14.74
C PRO A 114 -16.28 0.38 15.48
N ASP A 115 -16.45 0.24 16.80
CA ASP A 115 -17.14 1.21 17.65
C ASP A 115 -16.18 2.31 18.15
N PHE A 116 -14.89 2.23 17.79
CA PHE A 116 -13.89 3.22 18.14
C PHE A 116 -13.40 3.95 16.88
N ALA A 117 -14.02 5.08 16.56
CA ALA A 117 -13.57 5.95 15.49
C ALA A 117 -13.32 7.36 16.06
N PRO A 118 -12.08 7.70 16.43
CA PRO A 118 -11.77 9.06 16.87
C PRO A 118 -12.08 10.05 15.73
N GLN A 119 -12.70 11.16 16.10
CA GLN A 119 -13.01 12.25 15.20
C GLN A 119 -11.86 13.24 15.19
N TYR A 120 -11.40 13.62 14.00
CA TYR A 120 -10.36 14.63 13.82
C TYR A 120 -10.90 15.66 12.84
N THR A 121 -11.09 16.89 13.30
CA THR A 121 -11.51 17.97 12.41
C THR A 121 -10.39 18.33 11.45
N ARG A 122 -10.73 19.07 10.38
CA ARG A 122 -9.70 19.61 9.48
C ARG A 122 -8.67 20.49 10.20
N ALA A 123 -9.08 21.20 11.24
CA ALA A 123 -8.16 22.02 12.04
C ALA A 123 -7.20 21.14 12.86
N ASP A 124 -7.70 20.06 13.46
CA ASP A 124 -6.88 19.08 14.18
C ASP A 124 -5.85 18.45 13.22
N ALA A 125 -6.30 18.08 12.02
CA ALA A 125 -5.45 17.49 10.98
C ALA A 125 -4.23 18.36 10.65
N THR A 126 -4.41 19.66 10.47
CA THR A 126 -3.29 20.58 10.20
C THR A 126 -2.24 20.53 11.31
N THR A 127 -2.67 20.68 12.56
CA THR A 127 -1.75 20.65 13.71
C THR A 127 -1.07 19.29 13.87
N ILE A 128 -1.81 18.20 13.71
CA ILE A 128 -1.28 16.84 13.85
C ILE A 128 -0.23 16.56 12.76
N VAL A 129 -0.51 16.92 11.50
CA VAL A 129 0.43 16.70 10.40
C VAL A 129 1.72 17.48 10.59
N GLU A 130 1.64 18.78 10.94
CA GLU A 130 2.83 19.59 11.22
C GLU A 130 3.66 18.97 12.36
N GLN A 131 3.01 18.55 13.45
CA GLN A 131 3.71 17.94 14.58
C GLN A 131 4.32 16.58 14.24
N ALA A 132 3.61 15.72 13.51
CA ALA A 132 4.08 14.41 13.08
C ALA A 132 5.30 14.53 12.15
N THR A 133 5.29 15.52 11.25
CA THR A 133 6.35 15.71 10.24
C THR A 133 7.47 16.65 10.69
N ALA A 134 7.40 17.19 11.92
CA ALA A 134 8.36 18.18 12.44
C ALA A 134 9.83 17.73 12.38
N VAL A 135 10.05 16.41 12.48
CA VAL A 135 11.37 15.78 12.40
C VAL A 135 12.10 16.04 11.07
N LEU A 136 11.35 16.33 9.99
CA LEU A 136 11.90 16.60 8.65
C LEU A 136 12.49 18.00 8.49
N GLY A 137 12.36 18.85 9.52
CA GLY A 137 13.00 20.16 9.60
C GLY A 137 12.18 21.31 9.01
N PRO A 138 12.69 22.55 9.16
CA PRO A 138 11.91 23.77 8.95
C PRO A 138 11.43 23.96 7.49
N ASP A 139 12.25 23.59 6.50
CA ASP A 139 11.86 23.74 5.09
C ASP A 139 10.67 22.83 4.75
N TYR A 140 10.69 21.58 5.23
CA TYR A 140 9.59 20.64 5.03
C TYR A 140 8.33 21.12 5.76
N GLN A 141 8.48 21.64 6.99
CA GLN A 141 7.37 22.22 7.75
C GLN A 141 6.72 23.41 7.05
N GLN A 142 7.53 24.30 6.46
CA GLN A 142 7.01 25.43 5.69
C GLN A 142 6.17 24.95 4.49
N LEU A 143 6.63 23.91 3.79
CA LEU A 143 5.90 23.32 2.68
C LEU A 143 4.57 22.71 3.14
N MET A 144 4.57 21.91 4.22
CA MET A 144 3.35 21.31 4.77
C MET A 144 2.34 22.39 5.18
N HIS A 145 2.82 23.43 5.87
CA HIS A 145 1.98 24.56 6.28
C HIS A 145 1.33 25.24 5.08
N GLN A 146 2.08 25.48 4.00
CA GLN A 146 1.55 26.05 2.77
C GLN A 146 0.50 25.14 2.13
N ALA A 147 0.79 23.85 1.98
CA ALA A 147 -0.14 22.88 1.41
C ALA A 147 -1.48 22.84 2.17
N LEU A 148 -1.42 22.88 3.49
CA LEU A 148 -2.58 22.81 4.37
C LEU A 148 -3.39 24.12 4.43
N THR A 149 -2.76 25.28 4.22
CA THR A 149 -3.41 26.61 4.40
C THR A 149 -3.72 27.34 3.09
N GLN A 150 -3.08 26.99 1.97
CA GLN A 150 -3.18 27.72 0.70
C GLN A 150 -4.04 27.04 -0.37
N ARG A 151 -5.01 26.22 0.05
CA ARG A 151 -5.98 25.52 -0.82
C ARG A 151 -5.33 24.58 -1.85
N TRP A 152 -4.24 23.90 -1.49
CA TRP A 152 -3.69 22.83 -2.33
C TRP A 152 -4.53 21.56 -2.25
N VAL A 153 -5.33 21.42 -1.19
CA VAL A 153 -6.18 20.25 -0.95
C VAL A 153 -7.64 20.56 -1.28
N ASP A 154 -8.20 19.92 -2.31
CA ASP A 154 -9.63 19.92 -2.57
C ASP A 154 -10.33 18.83 -1.74
N CYS A 155 -10.91 19.23 -0.61
CA CYS A 155 -11.49 18.31 0.39
C CYS A 155 -12.99 18.06 0.25
N ALA A 156 -13.72 18.94 -0.43
CA ALA A 156 -15.18 18.95 -0.36
C ALA A 156 -15.79 17.84 -1.22
N PRO A 157 -16.80 17.10 -0.73
CA PRO A 157 -17.57 16.21 -1.58
C PRO A 157 -18.39 17.04 -2.58
N ASN A 158 -18.47 16.60 -3.84
CA ASN A 158 -19.33 17.23 -4.85
C ASN A 158 -19.80 16.22 -5.91
N VAL A 159 -20.82 16.59 -6.68
CA VAL A 159 -21.42 15.71 -7.71
C VAL A 159 -20.45 15.58 -8.88
N GLY A 160 -20.04 14.35 -9.17
CA GLY A 160 -19.12 14.04 -10.26
C GLY A 160 -17.63 14.13 -9.89
N LYS A 161 -17.31 14.38 -8.61
CA LYS A 161 -15.95 14.22 -8.09
C LYS A 161 -15.52 12.76 -8.22
N ASP A 162 -14.25 12.57 -8.53
CA ASP A 162 -13.64 11.25 -8.54
C ASP A 162 -13.60 10.64 -7.13
N SER A 163 -13.53 9.31 -7.05
CA SER A 163 -13.43 8.59 -5.78
C SER A 163 -11.98 8.49 -5.30
N GLY A 164 -11.77 8.23 -4.01
CA GLY A 164 -10.44 8.05 -3.43
C GLY A 164 -9.70 9.36 -3.17
N ALA A 165 -8.38 9.30 -3.28
CA ALA A 165 -7.49 10.44 -3.16
C ALA A 165 -6.27 10.26 -4.07
N TYR A 166 -5.68 11.37 -4.50
CA TYR A 166 -4.39 11.39 -5.21
C TYR A 166 -3.75 12.76 -5.14
N THR A 167 -2.44 12.80 -5.42
CA THR A 167 -1.63 14.00 -5.57
C THR A 167 -1.11 14.10 -7.00
N GLU A 168 -1.23 15.28 -7.60
CA GLU A 168 -0.73 15.53 -8.96
C GLU A 168 -0.07 16.92 -9.04
N MET A 169 0.91 17.06 -9.92
CA MET A 169 1.67 18.32 -10.05
C MET A 169 2.12 18.57 -11.49
N PRO A 170 1.72 19.70 -12.11
CA PRO A 170 2.43 20.25 -13.26
C PRO A 170 3.82 20.76 -12.83
N TYR A 171 4.86 20.45 -13.61
CA TYR A 171 6.22 20.93 -13.33
C TYR A 171 6.28 22.45 -13.19
N GLY A 172 6.99 22.94 -12.17
CA GLY A 172 7.16 24.37 -11.89
C GLY A 172 5.96 25.04 -11.20
N VAL A 173 4.93 24.28 -10.83
CA VAL A 173 3.80 24.72 -10.00
C VAL A 173 3.82 23.94 -8.68
N HIS A 174 3.09 24.36 -7.66
CA HIS A 174 2.92 23.53 -6.47
C HIS A 174 2.01 22.30 -6.74
N PRO A 175 2.16 21.21 -5.98
CA PRO A 175 1.25 20.06 -6.04
C PRO A 175 -0.19 20.41 -5.64
N TYR A 176 -1.12 19.56 -6.08
CA TYR A 176 -2.52 19.57 -5.67
C TYR A 176 -2.93 18.19 -5.15
N ILE A 177 -3.75 18.17 -4.10
CA ILE A 177 -4.33 16.96 -3.52
C ILE A 177 -5.83 16.96 -3.80
N MET A 178 -6.35 15.88 -4.36
CA MET A 178 -7.79 15.60 -4.44
C MET A 178 -8.11 14.56 -3.37
N MET A 179 -9.07 14.85 -2.49
CA MET A 179 -9.60 13.85 -1.55
C MET A 179 -11.01 14.22 -1.10
N THR A 180 -11.71 13.32 -0.42
CA THR A 180 -12.96 13.64 0.30
C THR A 180 -12.72 13.56 1.80
N TRP A 181 -12.86 14.67 2.52
CA TRP A 181 -12.65 14.73 3.96
C TRP A 181 -13.89 14.28 4.75
N THR A 182 -13.71 13.44 5.76
CA THR A 182 -14.81 12.84 6.54
C THR A 182 -14.67 12.97 8.07
N ASP A 183 -13.79 13.85 8.57
CA ASP A 183 -13.52 14.06 10.00
C ASP A 183 -13.13 12.78 10.79
N THR A 184 -12.47 11.83 10.12
CA THR A 184 -12.06 10.54 10.71
C THR A 184 -10.54 10.34 10.67
N LEU A 185 -10.01 9.44 11.49
CA LEU A 185 -8.59 9.06 11.39
C LEU A 185 -8.20 8.53 10.00
N PRO A 186 -8.98 7.64 9.34
CA PRO A 186 -8.69 7.27 7.96
C PRO A 186 -8.56 8.46 7.00
N ALA A 187 -9.39 9.50 7.14
CA ALA A 187 -9.23 10.71 6.34
C ALA A 187 -7.92 11.46 6.65
N LEU A 188 -7.49 11.48 7.91
CA LEU A 188 -6.21 12.04 8.32
C LEU A 188 -5.02 11.22 7.77
N ASP A 189 -5.10 9.88 7.81
CA ASP A 189 -4.11 8.98 7.22
C ASP A 189 -3.99 9.23 5.72
N THR A 190 -5.11 9.29 4.99
CA THR A 190 -5.11 9.65 3.56
C THR A 190 -4.51 11.03 3.31
N LEU A 191 -4.84 12.04 4.12
CA LEU A 191 -4.25 13.38 3.94
C LEU A 191 -2.72 13.34 4.09
N ILE A 192 -2.20 12.67 5.12
CA ILE A 192 -0.75 12.67 5.37
C ILE A 192 0.01 11.84 4.33
N HIS A 193 -0.62 10.79 3.82
CA HIS A 193 -0.14 10.00 2.68
C HIS A 193 0.09 10.91 1.47
N GLU A 194 -0.95 11.64 1.04
CA GLU A 194 -0.88 12.55 -0.10
C GLU A 194 0.13 13.68 0.11
N LEU A 195 0.24 14.21 1.34
CA LEU A 195 1.27 15.21 1.67
C LEU A 195 2.70 14.66 1.57
N GLY A 196 2.90 13.34 1.68
CA GLY A 196 4.19 12.71 1.38
C GLY A 196 4.56 12.85 -0.10
N HIS A 197 3.60 12.64 -1.01
CA HIS A 197 3.78 12.92 -2.43
C HIS A 197 4.01 14.41 -2.70
N VAL A 198 3.30 15.31 -2.01
CA VAL A 198 3.56 16.76 -2.10
C VAL A 198 5.02 17.08 -1.78
N GLY A 199 5.54 16.52 -0.69
CA GLY A 199 6.95 16.63 -0.33
C GLY A 199 7.86 16.13 -1.46
N GLN A 200 7.64 14.90 -1.92
CA GLN A 200 8.47 14.28 -2.95
C GLN A 200 8.48 15.07 -4.27
N MET A 201 7.31 15.43 -4.78
CA MET A 201 7.16 16.18 -6.03
C MET A 201 7.80 17.56 -5.93
N HIS A 202 7.63 18.25 -4.80
CA HIS A 202 8.23 19.57 -4.58
C HIS A 202 9.76 19.51 -4.57
N TYR A 203 10.35 18.65 -3.74
CA TYR A 203 11.81 18.53 -3.65
C TYR A 203 12.43 18.06 -4.97
N SER A 204 11.77 17.14 -5.67
CA SER A 204 12.25 16.66 -6.96
C SER A 204 12.20 17.75 -8.03
N ALA A 205 11.09 18.48 -8.14
CA ALA A 205 10.93 19.53 -9.15
C ALA A 205 11.83 20.75 -8.91
N ASP A 206 12.16 21.06 -7.66
CA ASP A 206 13.10 22.16 -7.32
C ASP A 206 14.54 21.80 -7.72
N ALA A 207 14.91 20.52 -7.61
CA ALA A 207 16.27 20.03 -7.87
C ALA A 207 16.52 19.56 -9.31
N ASN A 208 15.48 19.25 -10.08
CA ASN A 208 15.60 18.60 -11.39
C ASN A 208 14.84 19.35 -12.48
N PRO A 209 15.30 19.31 -13.75
CA PRO A 209 14.55 19.86 -14.87
C PRO A 209 13.26 19.09 -15.17
N ALA A 210 12.38 19.70 -15.96
CA ALA A 210 11.07 19.17 -16.34
C ALA A 210 11.07 17.77 -16.99
N LEU A 211 12.22 17.30 -17.48
CA LEU A 211 12.34 15.99 -18.12
C LEU A 211 12.74 14.86 -17.16
N THR A 212 13.25 15.17 -15.97
CA THR A 212 13.82 14.17 -15.04
C THR A 212 13.35 14.36 -13.60
N TRP A 213 12.26 15.09 -13.38
CA TRP A 213 11.72 15.35 -12.04
C TRP A 213 10.70 14.30 -11.57
N VAL A 214 10.13 13.52 -12.49
CA VAL A 214 9.19 12.45 -12.14
C VAL A 214 9.97 11.30 -11.55
N MET A 215 9.55 10.79 -10.39
CA MET A 215 10.24 9.67 -9.75
C MET A 215 9.93 8.32 -10.42
N PRO A 216 10.88 7.37 -10.39
CA PRO A 216 10.62 5.99 -10.76
C PRO A 216 9.49 5.36 -9.94
N ILE A 217 8.67 4.55 -10.63
CA ILE A 217 7.52 3.85 -10.03
C ILE A 217 7.92 2.92 -8.87
N TYR A 218 9.16 2.42 -8.87
CA TYR A 218 9.68 1.50 -7.85
C TYR A 218 9.60 2.06 -6.43
N HIS A 219 9.74 3.38 -6.27
CA HIS A 219 9.82 4.02 -4.95
C HIS A 219 8.87 5.23 -4.80
N CYS A 220 7.89 5.40 -5.69
CA CYS A 220 6.97 6.54 -5.66
C CYS A 220 6.08 6.57 -4.40
N GLU A 221 5.79 5.41 -3.81
CA GLU A 221 5.00 5.29 -2.58
C GLU A 221 5.83 5.38 -1.30
N ALA A 222 7.16 5.52 -1.40
CA ALA A 222 8.00 5.54 -0.22
C ALA A 222 7.75 6.81 0.62
N PRO A 223 7.58 8.01 0.03
CA PRO A 223 7.34 9.22 0.81
C PRO A 223 5.98 9.34 1.46
N SER A 224 4.94 8.89 0.76
CA SER A 224 3.59 8.82 1.31
C SER A 224 3.52 7.87 2.51
N THR A 225 4.06 6.66 2.35
CA THR A 225 4.16 5.67 3.44
C THR A 225 5.01 6.17 4.61
N PHE A 226 6.15 6.83 4.35
CA PHE A 226 7.01 7.34 5.42
C PHE A 226 6.27 8.36 6.28
N ASN A 227 5.44 9.21 5.68
CA ASN A 227 4.59 10.14 6.40
C ASN A 227 3.52 9.44 7.26
N GLU A 228 2.89 8.36 6.79
CA GLU A 228 1.97 7.55 7.60
C GLU A 228 2.66 6.92 8.83
N LEU A 229 3.91 6.48 8.67
CA LEU A 229 4.73 5.96 9.78
C LEU A 229 5.02 7.06 10.82
N LEU A 230 5.29 8.29 10.38
CA LEU A 230 5.43 9.45 11.27
C LEU A 230 4.14 9.78 12.01
N LEU A 231 2.99 9.73 11.33
CA LEU A 231 1.68 9.93 11.95
C LEU A 231 1.39 8.87 13.00
N THR A 232 1.59 7.59 12.68
CA THR A 232 1.37 6.50 13.62
C THR A 232 2.28 6.62 14.84
N ARG A 233 3.55 6.97 14.65
CA ARG A 233 4.48 7.28 15.75
C ARG A 233 3.94 8.42 16.62
N TYR A 234 3.52 9.52 16.00
CA TYR A 234 2.97 10.66 16.74
C TYR A 234 1.73 10.27 17.56
N LEU A 235 0.75 9.61 16.95
CA LEU A 235 -0.50 9.21 17.61
C LEU A 235 -0.24 8.25 18.77
N THR A 236 0.64 7.28 18.59
CA THR A 236 0.98 6.31 19.64
C THR A 236 1.72 6.95 20.81
N GLN A 237 2.59 7.94 20.55
CA GLN A 237 3.28 8.73 21.57
C GLN A 237 2.34 9.66 22.34
N GLN A 238 1.30 10.21 21.71
CA GLN A 238 0.28 11.02 22.40
C GLN A 238 -0.72 10.17 23.20
N ALA A 239 -0.85 8.88 22.87
CA ALA A 239 -1.84 7.98 23.46
C ALA A 239 -1.28 7.10 24.59
N THR A 240 -0.20 7.48 25.29
CA THR A 240 0.44 6.65 26.34
C THR A 240 -0.51 6.10 27.40
N ASP A 241 -1.48 6.92 27.81
CA ASP A 241 -2.48 6.57 28.82
C ASP A 241 -3.81 6.09 28.21
N ASN A 242 -3.86 5.90 26.89
CA ASN A 242 -5.04 5.44 26.15
C ASN A 242 -4.71 4.20 25.30
N PRO A 243 -4.72 3.00 25.91
CA PRO A 243 -4.44 1.75 25.20
C PRO A 243 -5.35 1.51 23.99
N ARG A 244 -6.61 1.94 24.05
CA ARG A 244 -7.57 1.79 22.95
C ARG A 244 -7.18 2.64 21.74
N LEU A 245 -6.76 3.88 21.96
CA LEU A 245 -6.25 4.75 20.89
C LEU A 245 -4.92 4.26 20.31
N GLN A 246 -3.99 3.80 21.14
CA GLN A 246 -2.75 3.16 20.65
C GLN A 246 -3.05 1.95 19.78
N ARG A 247 -3.94 1.07 20.25
CA ARG A 247 -4.33 -0.14 19.50
C ARG A 247 -4.96 0.25 18.18
N PHE A 248 -5.84 1.24 18.19
CA PHE A 248 -6.50 1.70 16.99
C PHE A 248 -5.51 2.24 15.96
N ALA A 249 -4.62 3.17 16.35
CA ALA A 249 -3.60 3.71 15.45
C ALA A 249 -2.70 2.62 14.84
N LEU A 250 -2.21 1.68 15.67
CA LEU A 250 -1.39 0.55 15.17
C LEU A 250 -2.20 -0.39 14.27
N SER A 251 -3.48 -0.61 14.56
CA SER A 251 -4.35 -1.43 13.71
C SER A 251 -4.65 -0.77 12.37
N ARG A 252 -4.73 0.57 12.29
CA ARG A 252 -4.82 1.32 11.03
C ARG A 252 -3.53 1.21 10.24
N LEU A 253 -2.37 1.33 10.88
CA LEU A 253 -1.10 1.06 10.22
C LEU A 253 -1.08 -0.35 9.59
N LEU A 254 -1.51 -1.39 10.31
CA LEU A 254 -1.59 -2.72 9.71
C LEU A 254 -2.68 -2.86 8.65
N SER A 255 -3.89 -2.33 8.85
CA SER A 255 -5.04 -2.57 7.96
C SER A 255 -5.09 -1.67 6.74
N ASP A 256 -4.71 -0.41 6.88
CA ASP A 256 -4.88 0.61 5.85
C ASP A 256 -3.56 0.82 5.10
N THR A 257 -2.42 0.92 5.80
CA THR A 257 -1.10 0.99 5.15
C THR A 257 -0.64 -0.38 4.66
N TYR A 258 -0.32 -1.32 5.55
CA TYR A 258 0.40 -2.53 5.13
C TYR A 258 -0.50 -3.61 4.52
N PHE A 259 -1.75 -3.77 4.96
CA PHE A 259 -2.63 -4.76 4.35
C PHE A 259 -3.03 -4.34 2.93
N HIS A 260 -3.45 -3.09 2.73
CA HIS A 260 -3.80 -2.62 1.39
C HIS A 260 -2.53 -2.46 0.54
N ASN A 261 -1.63 -1.54 0.91
CA ASN A 261 -0.51 -1.16 0.06
C ASN A 261 0.55 -2.27 -0.05
N CYS A 262 0.78 -3.09 1.00
CA CYS A 262 1.72 -4.21 0.90
C CYS A 262 1.03 -5.51 0.49
N VAL A 263 0.15 -6.07 1.33
CA VAL A 263 -0.34 -7.45 1.15
C VAL A 263 -1.23 -7.60 -0.08
N THR A 264 -2.17 -6.68 -0.30
CA THR A 264 -3.10 -6.77 -1.43
C THR A 264 -2.33 -6.69 -2.75
N HIS A 265 -1.44 -5.71 -2.90
CA HIS A 265 -0.65 -5.52 -4.11
C HIS A 265 0.50 -6.54 -4.27
N LEU A 266 1.07 -7.06 -3.17
CA LEU A 266 1.99 -8.21 -3.22
C LEU A 266 1.29 -9.44 -3.82
N LEU A 267 0.05 -9.72 -3.40
CA LEU A 267 -0.72 -10.86 -3.93
C LEU A 267 -1.15 -10.64 -5.38
N GLU A 268 -1.35 -9.39 -5.80
CA GLU A 268 -1.50 -9.04 -7.21
C GLU A 268 -0.22 -9.32 -7.99
N ALA A 269 0.94 -8.85 -7.50
CA ALA A 269 2.22 -9.07 -8.14
C ALA A 269 2.56 -10.56 -8.27
N ALA A 270 2.33 -11.35 -7.22
CA ALA A 270 2.51 -12.80 -7.23
C ALA A 270 1.61 -13.47 -8.29
N PHE A 271 0.34 -13.06 -8.39
CA PHE A 271 -0.57 -13.54 -9.43
C PHE A 271 -0.11 -13.12 -10.85
N GLN A 272 0.26 -11.86 -11.03
CA GLN A 272 0.71 -11.31 -12.31
C GLN A 272 1.98 -12.03 -12.80
N ARG A 273 2.91 -12.35 -11.89
CA ARG A 273 4.12 -13.13 -12.18
C ARG A 273 3.77 -14.52 -12.74
N GLU A 274 2.79 -15.20 -12.16
CA GLU A 274 2.33 -16.51 -12.67
C GLU A 274 1.66 -16.37 -14.05
N VAL A 275 0.85 -15.33 -14.25
CA VAL A 275 0.21 -15.07 -15.55
C VAL A 275 1.25 -14.83 -16.65
N TYR A 276 2.21 -13.93 -16.43
CA TYR A 276 3.27 -13.70 -17.43
C TYR A 276 4.13 -14.92 -17.66
N THR A 277 4.41 -15.71 -16.62
CA THR A 277 5.16 -16.97 -16.75
C THR A 277 4.43 -17.96 -17.68
N LEU A 278 3.10 -18.04 -17.62
CA LEU A 278 2.32 -18.86 -18.56
C LEU A 278 2.43 -18.33 -19.99
N ILE A 279 2.27 -17.02 -20.17
CA ILE A 279 2.35 -16.38 -21.50
C ILE A 279 3.76 -16.54 -22.11
N ASP A 280 4.81 -16.45 -21.31
CA ASP A 280 6.19 -16.66 -21.75
C ASP A 280 6.45 -18.09 -22.21
N ARG A 281 5.74 -19.08 -21.66
CA ARG A 281 5.77 -20.48 -22.11
C ARG A 281 4.95 -20.72 -23.39
N GLY A 282 4.31 -19.70 -23.95
CA GLY A 282 3.41 -19.81 -25.10
C GLY A 282 2.06 -20.43 -24.74
N GLU A 283 1.72 -20.48 -23.45
CA GLU A 283 0.41 -20.95 -22.99
C GLU A 283 -0.63 -19.81 -23.06
N SER A 284 -1.91 -20.18 -22.89
CA SER A 284 -3.03 -19.24 -22.80
C SER A 284 -3.86 -19.55 -21.55
N PHE A 285 -4.83 -18.71 -21.23
CA PHE A 285 -5.73 -18.91 -20.11
C PHE A 285 -7.16 -18.51 -20.46
N ASP A 286 -8.11 -19.15 -19.78
CA ASP A 286 -9.49 -18.74 -19.67
C ASP A 286 -9.79 -18.29 -18.22
N ALA A 287 -11.04 -17.91 -17.95
CA ALA A 287 -11.46 -17.52 -16.59
C ALA A 287 -11.19 -18.62 -15.55
N ALA A 288 -11.46 -19.88 -15.89
CA ALA A 288 -11.27 -21.00 -14.95
C ALA A 288 -9.79 -21.23 -14.60
N ARG A 289 -8.86 -20.94 -15.53
CA ARG A 289 -7.42 -20.98 -15.25
C ARG A 289 -7.00 -19.82 -14.34
N LEU A 290 -7.51 -18.61 -14.57
CA LEU A 290 -7.24 -17.44 -13.71
C LEU A 290 -7.78 -17.65 -12.29
N ASP A 291 -9.00 -18.18 -12.16
CA ASP A 291 -9.60 -18.54 -10.87
C ASP A 291 -8.70 -19.49 -10.06
N LYS A 292 -8.17 -20.53 -10.72
CA LYS A 292 -7.25 -21.49 -10.09
C LYS A 292 -5.94 -20.82 -9.64
N LEU A 293 -5.34 -19.97 -10.48
CA LEU A 293 -4.12 -19.24 -10.15
C LEU A 293 -4.36 -18.29 -8.97
N LYS A 294 -5.47 -17.56 -8.96
CA LYS A 294 -5.81 -16.65 -7.87
C LYS A 294 -5.95 -17.39 -6.56
N LEU A 295 -6.68 -18.51 -6.55
CA LEU A 295 -6.79 -19.35 -5.35
C LEU A 295 -5.44 -19.94 -4.92
N GLN A 296 -4.58 -20.33 -5.84
CA GLN A 296 -3.25 -20.85 -5.52
C GLN A 296 -2.42 -19.80 -4.78
N VAL A 297 -2.35 -18.57 -5.31
CA VAL A 297 -1.62 -17.46 -4.67
C VAL A 297 -2.20 -17.12 -3.30
N LEU A 298 -3.54 -17.02 -3.19
CA LEU A 298 -4.21 -16.77 -1.92
C LEU A 298 -3.94 -17.89 -0.90
N ARG A 299 -3.98 -19.16 -1.30
CA ARG A 299 -3.67 -20.31 -0.42
C ARG A 299 -2.21 -20.31 0.02
N GLN A 300 -1.28 -19.96 -0.86
CA GLN A 300 0.13 -19.84 -0.50
C GLN A 300 0.33 -18.82 0.62
N PHE A 301 -0.35 -17.67 0.55
CA PHE A 301 -0.20 -16.61 1.54
C PHE A 301 -1.06 -16.80 2.80
N TRP A 302 -2.31 -17.25 2.71
CA TRP A 302 -3.21 -17.37 3.86
C TRP A 302 -3.21 -18.77 4.50
N GLY A 303 -2.80 -19.80 3.77
CA GLY A 303 -2.87 -21.19 4.19
C GLY A 303 -4.30 -21.59 4.59
N ASP A 304 -4.42 -22.45 5.58
CA ASP A 304 -5.72 -22.90 6.13
C ASP A 304 -6.32 -21.92 7.15
N THR A 305 -5.74 -20.71 7.27
CA THR A 305 -6.20 -19.71 8.25
C THR A 305 -7.52 -19.06 7.85
N VAL A 306 -7.80 -19.01 6.54
CA VAL A 306 -8.91 -18.24 5.95
C VAL A 306 -9.64 -19.14 4.98
N ASP A 307 -10.96 -19.21 5.08
CA ASP A 307 -11.81 -19.80 4.05
C ASP A 307 -11.84 -18.89 2.83
N LEU A 308 -11.27 -19.39 1.73
CA LEU A 308 -11.12 -18.67 0.47
C LEU A 308 -12.28 -18.92 -0.52
N THR A 309 -13.38 -19.53 -0.06
CA THR A 309 -14.55 -19.80 -0.90
C THR A 309 -15.10 -18.52 -1.53
N GLY A 310 -15.18 -18.48 -2.87
CA GLY A 310 -15.66 -17.33 -3.63
C GLY A 310 -14.60 -16.25 -3.90
N ALA A 311 -13.38 -16.40 -3.35
CA ALA A 311 -12.28 -15.47 -3.56
C ALA A 311 -11.60 -15.64 -4.93
N GLU A 312 -11.86 -16.73 -5.66
CA GLU A 312 -11.30 -17.01 -6.98
C GLU A 312 -11.53 -15.87 -7.97
N THR A 313 -12.72 -15.30 -8.00
CA THR A 313 -13.12 -14.22 -8.92
C THR A 313 -12.48 -12.85 -8.60
N THR A 314 -11.74 -12.73 -7.51
CA THR A 314 -11.19 -11.43 -7.07
C THR A 314 -10.11 -10.87 -7.99
N TRP A 315 -9.55 -11.67 -8.91
CA TRP A 315 -8.64 -11.15 -9.94
C TRP A 315 -9.31 -10.17 -10.92
N MET A 316 -10.64 -10.13 -11.01
CA MET A 316 -11.33 -9.17 -11.89
C MET A 316 -11.43 -7.75 -11.31
N ARG A 317 -11.05 -7.55 -10.05
CA ARG A 317 -11.26 -6.28 -9.34
C ARG A 317 -10.19 -5.23 -9.62
N GLN A 318 -8.98 -5.67 -9.96
CA GLN A 318 -7.81 -4.81 -9.98
C GLN A 318 -7.47 -4.39 -11.41
N ASP A 319 -7.45 -3.09 -11.63
CA ASP A 319 -7.01 -2.44 -12.86
C ASP A 319 -5.48 -2.50 -13.04
N HIS A 320 -4.73 -2.64 -11.95
CA HIS A 320 -3.26 -2.77 -11.94
C HIS A 320 -2.73 -3.86 -12.88
N TYR A 321 -3.51 -4.91 -13.16
CA TYR A 321 -3.13 -5.96 -14.11
C TYR A 321 -2.99 -5.45 -15.56
N TYR A 322 -3.51 -4.26 -15.86
CA TYR A 322 -3.35 -3.55 -17.14
C TYR A 322 -2.19 -2.53 -17.13
N LEU A 323 -1.51 -2.36 -15.99
CA LEU A 323 -0.36 -1.49 -15.75
C LEU A 323 0.95 -2.29 -15.61
N GLY A 324 1.02 -3.48 -16.19
CA GLY A 324 2.22 -4.31 -16.20
C GLY A 324 2.58 -4.86 -14.82
N LEU A 325 3.75 -4.47 -14.31
CA LEU A 325 4.28 -4.90 -13.02
C LEU A 325 4.10 -3.82 -11.93
N TYR A 326 3.14 -2.92 -12.04
CA TYR A 326 3.01 -1.84 -11.06
C TYR A 326 2.84 -2.34 -9.61
N SER A 327 1.99 -3.34 -9.36
CA SER A 327 1.62 -3.75 -8.00
C SER A 327 2.78 -4.07 -7.05
N TYR A 328 3.93 -4.59 -7.52
CA TYR A 328 5.03 -4.91 -6.59
C TYR A 328 5.72 -3.66 -6.05
N SER A 329 5.62 -2.53 -6.76
CA SER A 329 6.33 -1.30 -6.41
C SER A 329 5.85 -0.69 -5.10
N TYR A 330 4.59 -0.94 -4.70
CA TYR A 330 4.11 -0.59 -3.37
C TYR A 330 4.93 -1.30 -2.29
N SER A 331 5.07 -2.63 -2.37
CA SER A 331 5.84 -3.38 -1.38
C SER A 331 7.33 -2.97 -1.36
N ALA A 332 7.90 -2.62 -2.51
CA ALA A 332 9.26 -2.10 -2.62
C ALA A 332 9.40 -0.73 -1.92
N SER A 333 8.46 0.18 -2.20
CA SER A 333 8.37 1.50 -1.59
C SER A 333 8.19 1.44 -0.07
N LEU A 334 7.28 0.60 0.41
CA LEU A 334 7.03 0.36 1.83
C LEU A 334 8.27 -0.21 2.52
N THR A 335 9.06 -1.03 1.83
CA THR A 335 10.32 -1.56 2.36
C THR A 335 11.34 -0.43 2.59
N ILE A 336 11.50 0.49 1.63
CA ILE A 336 12.37 1.65 1.77
C ILE A 336 11.88 2.56 2.91
N ALA A 337 10.60 2.92 2.91
CA ALA A 337 10.01 3.79 3.92
C ALA A 337 10.18 3.24 5.33
N THR A 338 9.92 1.93 5.52
CA THR A 338 10.05 1.27 6.82
C THR A 338 11.49 1.29 7.31
N GLN A 339 12.45 0.97 6.44
CA GLN A 339 13.87 1.00 6.81
C GLN A 339 14.32 2.40 7.23
N VAL A 340 13.97 3.43 6.44
CA VAL A 340 14.33 4.82 6.75
C VAL A 340 13.67 5.26 8.08
N TRP A 341 12.43 4.83 8.34
CA TRP A 341 11.77 5.10 9.62
C TRP A 341 12.48 4.42 10.79
N GLN A 342 12.93 3.17 10.64
CA GLN A 342 13.72 2.49 11.67
C GLN A 342 15.08 3.17 11.90
N ASP A 343 15.74 3.65 10.84
CA ASP A 343 17.00 4.39 10.94
C ASP A 343 16.83 5.72 11.69
N LEU A 344 15.66 6.36 11.53
CA LEU A 344 15.31 7.63 12.19
C LEU A 344 15.34 7.52 13.72
N GLU A 345 14.94 6.37 14.27
CA GLU A 345 14.97 6.09 15.72
C GLU A 345 16.41 5.99 16.27
N HIS A 346 17.40 5.72 15.41
CA HIS A 346 18.79 5.52 15.81
C HIS A 346 19.68 6.74 15.53
N ASP A 347 19.56 7.33 14.33
CA ASP A 347 20.32 8.51 13.91
C ASP A 347 19.42 9.46 13.12
N GLN A 348 18.69 10.31 13.85
CA GLN A 348 17.71 11.22 13.26
C GLN A 348 18.33 12.20 12.26
N SER A 349 19.44 12.86 12.62
CA SER A 349 20.00 13.96 11.82
C SER A 349 20.52 13.47 10.47
N SER A 350 21.31 12.39 10.48
CA SER A 350 21.86 11.81 9.26
C SER A 350 20.75 11.23 8.37
N THR A 351 19.76 10.56 8.98
CA THR A 351 18.64 9.94 8.26
C THR A 351 17.76 10.99 7.57
N VAL A 352 17.41 12.09 8.25
CA VAL A 352 16.64 13.18 7.63
C VAL A 352 17.39 13.82 6.47
N GLN A 353 18.72 13.99 6.58
CA GLN A 353 19.52 14.53 5.48
C GLN A 353 19.55 13.59 4.27
N ARG A 354 19.73 12.28 4.48
CA ARG A 354 19.67 11.27 3.42
C ARG A 354 18.29 11.22 2.76
N TRP A 355 17.24 11.26 3.58
CA TRP A 355 15.86 11.24 3.11
C TRP A 355 15.53 12.45 2.23
N ARG A 356 15.89 13.66 2.67
CA ARG A 356 15.69 14.87 1.84
C ARG A 356 16.45 14.82 0.52
N LYS A 357 17.66 14.24 0.50
CA LYS A 357 18.41 14.01 -0.75
C LYS A 357 17.68 13.03 -1.67
N PHE A 358 17.15 11.94 -1.11
CA PHE A 358 16.35 10.96 -1.83
C PHE A 358 15.10 11.60 -2.47
N LEU A 359 14.36 12.43 -1.72
CA LEU A 359 13.19 13.16 -2.24
C LEU A 359 13.54 14.11 -3.40
N ALA A 360 14.78 14.60 -3.45
CA ALA A 360 15.27 15.51 -4.48
C ALA A 360 15.87 14.81 -5.71
N LEU A 361 15.88 13.47 -5.78
CA LEU A 361 16.54 12.75 -6.87
C LEU A 361 15.81 12.83 -8.21
N GLY A 362 14.48 12.87 -8.21
CA GLY A 362 13.70 12.63 -9.43
C GLY A 362 14.09 11.33 -10.12
N ASP A 363 14.31 11.38 -11.42
CA ASP A 363 14.73 10.27 -12.28
C ASP A 363 16.26 10.24 -12.52
N SER A 364 17.05 10.87 -11.65
CA SER A 364 18.51 11.00 -11.86
C SER A 364 19.31 9.75 -11.49
N ALA A 365 18.68 8.73 -10.91
CA ALA A 365 19.31 7.51 -10.46
C ALA A 365 18.37 6.32 -10.58
N ASP A 366 18.92 5.16 -10.98
CA ASP A 366 18.18 3.91 -10.98
C ASP A 366 17.67 3.55 -9.57
N PRO A 367 16.66 2.67 -9.43
CA PRO A 367 16.06 2.39 -8.14
C PRO A 367 17.00 1.86 -7.06
N VAL A 368 18.07 1.14 -7.42
CA VAL A 368 19.06 0.63 -6.47
C VAL A 368 19.93 1.77 -5.94
N ALA A 369 20.44 2.61 -6.85
CA ALA A 369 21.22 3.78 -6.50
C ALA A 369 20.39 4.80 -5.70
N ALA A 370 19.13 5.02 -6.08
CA ALA A 370 18.22 5.91 -5.37
C ALA A 370 17.96 5.43 -3.93
N ALA A 371 17.64 4.15 -3.73
CA ALA A 371 17.44 3.61 -2.38
C ALA A 371 18.72 3.70 -1.51
N ALA A 372 19.90 3.54 -2.11
CA ALA A 372 21.18 3.70 -1.42
C ALA A 372 21.39 5.14 -0.90
N VAL A 373 20.88 6.16 -1.61
CA VAL A 373 20.91 7.57 -1.13
C VAL A 373 20.12 7.73 0.16
N ALA A 374 18.99 7.02 0.29
CA ALA A 374 18.21 6.97 1.53
C ALA A 374 18.91 6.16 2.64
N GLY A 375 19.93 5.38 2.31
CA GLY A 375 20.64 4.47 3.23
C GLY A 375 20.12 3.04 3.20
N VAL A 376 19.33 2.66 2.18
CA VAL A 376 18.69 1.34 2.10
C VAL A 376 19.35 0.50 0.99
N ASP A 377 19.98 -0.61 1.36
CA ASP A 377 20.51 -1.58 0.40
C ASP A 377 19.42 -2.57 -0.03
N VAL A 378 18.64 -2.13 -1.02
CA VAL A 378 17.59 -2.95 -1.64
C VAL A 378 18.16 -4.12 -2.44
N THR A 379 19.47 -4.31 -2.59
CA THR A 379 20.06 -5.48 -3.26
C THR A 379 20.19 -6.70 -2.36
N THR A 380 19.73 -6.62 -1.11
CA THR A 380 19.77 -7.71 -0.13
C THR A 380 18.38 -8.03 0.44
N ASP A 381 18.28 -9.11 1.20
CA ASP A 381 17.06 -9.46 1.95
C ASP A 381 16.84 -8.58 3.19
N ALA A 382 17.89 -7.88 3.67
CA ALA A 382 17.87 -7.27 4.99
C ALA A 382 16.74 -6.24 5.16
N PRO A 383 16.52 -5.27 4.24
CA PRO A 383 15.41 -4.33 4.39
C PRO A 383 14.04 -5.01 4.42
N LEU A 384 13.85 -6.07 3.63
CA LEU A 384 12.59 -6.83 3.61
C LEU A 384 12.35 -7.53 4.94
N GLN A 385 13.40 -8.13 5.51
CA GLN A 385 13.31 -8.78 6.82
C GLN A 385 13.06 -7.76 7.93
N HIS A 386 13.71 -6.60 7.91
CA HIS A 386 13.48 -5.55 8.89
C HIS A 386 12.05 -5.01 8.85
N MET A 387 11.46 -4.85 7.66
CA MET A 387 10.06 -4.50 7.51
C MET A 387 9.15 -5.59 8.10
N VAL A 388 9.39 -6.86 7.80
CA VAL A 388 8.61 -7.97 8.36
C VAL A 388 8.72 -8.01 9.89
N ASP A 389 9.92 -7.81 10.45
CA ASP A 389 10.14 -7.80 11.90
C ASP A 389 9.45 -6.61 12.58
N PHE A 390 9.43 -5.45 11.93
CA PHE A 390 8.65 -4.29 12.38
C PHE A 390 7.14 -4.59 12.45
N LEU A 391 6.59 -5.24 11.43
CA LEU A 391 5.18 -5.63 11.39
C LEU A 391 4.87 -6.72 12.41
N ASP A 392 5.78 -7.68 12.62
CA ASP A 392 5.67 -8.69 13.66
C ASP A 392 5.62 -8.06 15.05
N GLY A 393 6.48 -7.08 15.33
CA GLY A 393 6.47 -6.31 16.56
C GLY A 393 5.20 -5.49 16.76
N THR A 394 4.72 -4.85 15.69
CA THR A 394 3.48 -4.04 15.68
C THR A 394 2.27 -4.91 15.99
N GLU A 395 2.17 -6.07 15.36
CA GLU A 395 1.10 -7.03 15.57
C GLU A 395 1.08 -7.54 17.02
N ARG A 396 2.23 -7.92 17.58
CA ARG A 396 2.33 -8.35 18.99
C ARG A 396 1.94 -7.24 19.95
N ARG A 397 2.26 -5.98 19.62
CA ARG A 397 1.85 -4.83 20.42
C ARG A 397 0.32 -4.65 20.42
N ILE A 398 -0.34 -4.89 19.29
CA ILE A 398 -1.81 -4.88 19.19
C ILE A 398 -2.45 -5.98 20.05
N GLU A 399 -1.88 -7.19 20.06
CA GLU A 399 -2.33 -8.30 20.92
C GLU A 399 -2.20 -7.93 22.41
N GLN A 400 -1.05 -7.39 22.80
CA GLN A 400 -0.79 -6.93 24.17
C GLN A 400 -1.79 -5.85 24.59
N LEU A 401 -2.00 -4.83 23.76
CA LEU A 401 -2.96 -3.76 24.04
C LEU A 401 -4.38 -4.27 24.15
N SER A 402 -4.76 -5.26 23.33
CA SER A 402 -6.08 -5.90 23.41
C SER A 402 -6.28 -6.62 24.76
N THR A 403 -5.23 -7.27 25.26
CA THR A 403 -5.25 -7.90 26.59
C THR A 403 -5.41 -6.85 27.68
N THR A 404 -4.67 -5.74 27.62
CA THR A 404 -4.78 -4.62 28.57
C THR A 404 -6.19 -4.03 28.57
N ILE A 405 -6.79 -3.81 27.40
CA ILE A 405 -8.15 -3.24 27.26
C ILE A 405 -9.19 -4.21 27.84
N ALA A 406 -9.05 -5.51 27.64
CA ALA A 406 -9.99 -6.50 28.18
C ALA A 406 -9.92 -6.65 29.72
N GLN A 407 -8.85 -6.18 30.35
CA GLN A 407 -8.67 -6.17 31.81
C GLN A 407 -9.20 -4.89 32.48
N GLN A 408 -9.49 -3.85 31.69
CA GLN A 408 -10.09 -2.59 32.13
C GLN A 408 -11.62 -2.67 32.04
#